data_AF-A0A935TZR4-F1
#
_entry.id   AF-A0A935TZR4-F1
#
_cell.length_a   1.000
_cell.length_b   1.000
_cell.length_c   1.000
_cell.angle_alpha   90.00
_cell.angle_beta   90.00
_cell.angle_gamma   90.00
#
_symmetry.space_group_name_H-M   'P 1'
#
loop_
_entity.id
_entity.type
_entity.pdbx_description
1 polymer ?
#
loop_
_entity_poly.entity_id
_entity_poly.type
_entity_poly.pdbx_seq_one_letter_code
_entity_poly.pdbx_strand_id
1 'polypeptide(L)'
;MSARGGRLADLAALATLVTTLAALVTALACHDAAAPSRDHAPATKAPALRAAVTALLDEPTLERAVASLRVSEAGFARAVVPSYRGLYAAYTRAFAAAAPGLAAELGAARARGPVATVVERRHYAGDASLSLAQARTRWAQPLQSESWLVEISGHLVDTVWVQEGAQWRILLGLDEAALAVLTAAAPACGAAALHAGAPGPCSDAVWSALDGALRGRAELVERACARAQAQCQ
;
A
#
# COMPACT_ATOMS: atom_id res chain seq x y z
N MET A 1 -54.54 -21.26 47.62
CA MET A 1 -53.06 -21.40 47.60
C MET A 1 -52.61 -21.71 46.18
N SER A 2 -52.39 -20.69 45.34
CA SER A 2 -51.63 -20.83 44.08
C SER A 2 -51.20 -19.44 43.60
N ALA A 3 -49.99 -19.02 43.99
CA ALA A 3 -49.43 -17.71 43.63
C ALA A 3 -47.89 -17.74 43.54
N ARG A 4 -47.28 -18.90 43.25
CA ARG A 4 -45.82 -19.05 43.12
C ARG A 4 -45.30 -19.26 41.69
N GLY A 5 -46.19 -19.46 40.70
CA GLY A 5 -45.80 -19.75 39.31
C GLY A 5 -45.36 -18.52 38.48
N GLY A 6 -45.81 -17.31 38.82
CA GLY A 6 -45.55 -16.12 37.98
C GLY A 6 -44.12 -15.59 38.07
N ARG A 7 -43.50 -15.64 39.26
CA ARG A 7 -42.22 -14.94 39.51
C ARG A 7 -41.00 -15.57 38.82
N LEU A 8 -41.05 -16.84 38.45
CA LEU A 8 -39.94 -17.52 37.77
C LEU A 8 -39.94 -17.27 36.26
N ALA A 9 -41.12 -17.11 35.65
CA ALA A 9 -41.25 -16.74 34.25
C ALA A 9 -40.76 -15.30 34.00
N ASP A 10 -41.05 -14.39 34.92
CA ASP A 10 -40.64 -12.97 34.83
C ASP A 10 -39.11 -12.80 34.93
N LEU A 11 -38.42 -13.62 35.73
CA LEU A 11 -36.96 -13.56 35.86
C LEU A 11 -36.23 -14.10 34.63
N ALA A 12 -36.76 -15.15 33.98
CA ALA A 12 -36.19 -15.68 32.74
C ALA A 12 -36.36 -14.70 31.56
N ALA A 13 -37.52 -14.02 31.50
CA ALA A 13 -37.76 -12.98 30.50
C ALA A 13 -36.83 -11.77 30.69
N LEU A 14 -36.61 -11.32 31.93
CA LEU A 14 -35.67 -10.24 32.26
C LEU A 14 -34.22 -10.62 31.91
N ALA A 15 -33.78 -11.83 32.22
CA ALA A 15 -32.42 -12.28 31.89
C ALA A 15 -32.16 -12.31 30.37
N THR A 16 -33.17 -12.75 29.59
CA THR A 16 -33.09 -12.80 28.12
C THR A 16 -33.07 -11.40 27.50
N LEU A 17 -33.85 -10.47 28.06
CA LEU A 17 -33.88 -9.07 27.62
C LEU A 17 -32.55 -8.36 27.91
N VAL A 18 -31.95 -8.61 29.08
CA VAL A 18 -30.65 -8.04 29.47
C VAL A 18 -29.52 -8.56 28.58
N THR A 19 -29.52 -9.85 28.22
CA THR A 19 -28.51 -10.40 27.31
C THR A 19 -28.65 -9.92 25.88
N THR A 20 -29.88 -9.76 25.36
CA THR A 20 -30.08 -9.17 24.02
C THR A 20 -29.70 -7.69 23.97
N LEU A 21 -29.99 -6.91 25.02
CA LEU A 21 -29.52 -5.51 25.11
C LEU A 21 -27.99 -5.42 25.22
N ALA A 22 -27.33 -6.29 25.99
CA ALA A 22 -25.87 -6.30 26.10
C ALA A 22 -25.17 -6.69 24.78
N ALA A 23 -25.76 -7.60 24.00
CA ALA A 23 -25.27 -7.97 22.67
C ALA A 23 -25.47 -6.85 21.64
N LEU A 24 -26.58 -6.10 21.73
CA LEU A 24 -26.84 -4.97 20.84
C LEU A 24 -25.91 -3.78 21.15
N VAL A 25 -25.64 -3.50 22.43
CA VAL A 25 -24.72 -2.43 22.85
C VAL A 25 -23.27 -2.74 22.45
N THR A 26 -22.84 -4.01 22.51
CA THR A 26 -21.50 -4.40 22.01
C THR A 26 -21.40 -4.37 20.48
N ALA A 27 -22.48 -4.72 19.76
CA ALA A 27 -22.51 -4.61 18.30
C ALA A 27 -22.48 -3.14 17.81
N LEU A 28 -23.17 -2.23 18.52
CA LEU A 28 -23.18 -0.79 18.21
C LEU A 28 -21.86 -0.09 18.62
N ALA A 29 -21.22 -0.52 19.71
CA ALA A 29 -19.91 0.02 20.12
C ALA A 29 -18.76 -0.33 19.16
N CYS A 30 -18.93 -1.33 18.30
CA CYS A 30 -17.96 -1.70 17.27
C CYS A 30 -18.24 -1.11 15.88
N HIS A 31 -19.39 -0.46 15.66
CA HIS A 31 -19.78 0.05 14.34
C HIS A 31 -19.46 1.53 14.08
N ASP A 32 -19.16 2.32 15.12
CA ASP A 32 -18.82 3.74 15.00
C ASP A 32 -17.46 4.09 15.61
N ALA A 33 -16.48 3.18 15.49
CA ALA A 33 -15.09 3.62 15.48
C ALA A 33 -14.88 4.39 14.16
N ALA A 34 -15.29 5.66 14.15
CA ALA A 34 -14.87 6.61 13.13
C ALA A 34 -13.38 6.39 12.91
N ALA A 35 -13.01 6.06 11.66
CA ALA A 35 -11.61 5.87 11.30
C ALA A 35 -10.82 7.04 11.90
N PRO A 36 -9.70 6.77 12.61
CA PRO A 36 -8.99 7.81 13.32
C PRO A 36 -8.81 9.03 12.42
N SER A 37 -9.25 10.19 12.91
CA SER A 37 -9.08 11.47 12.24
C SER A 37 -7.68 11.54 11.65
N ARG A 38 -7.59 11.84 10.36
CA ARG A 38 -6.36 11.97 9.56
C ARG A 38 -5.50 13.16 9.99
N ASP A 39 -5.48 13.52 11.27
CA ASP A 39 -4.58 14.52 11.83
C ASP A 39 -3.20 13.90 12.00
N HIS A 40 -2.56 13.66 10.86
CA HIS A 40 -1.18 13.26 10.74
C HIS A 40 -0.29 14.48 11.00
N ALA A 41 0.64 14.33 11.95
CA ALA A 41 1.73 15.24 12.30
C ALA A 41 2.30 16.05 11.10
N PRO A 42 2.79 17.28 11.32
CA PRO A 42 2.64 18.40 10.40
C PRO A 42 3.21 18.10 9.01
N ALA A 43 2.44 18.55 8.01
CA ALA A 43 2.69 18.48 6.58
C ALA A 43 3.94 19.25 6.09
N THR A 44 5.01 19.35 6.88
CA THR A 44 6.17 20.20 6.59
C THR A 44 6.92 19.81 5.32
N LYS A 45 6.83 18.54 4.91
CA LYS A 45 7.47 18.02 3.70
C LYS A 45 6.61 18.13 2.45
N ALA A 46 5.28 18.23 2.58
CA ALA A 46 4.37 18.27 1.44
C ALA A 46 4.64 19.47 0.51
N PRO A 47 4.84 20.71 0.99
CA PRO A 47 5.20 21.83 0.12
C PRO A 47 6.53 21.63 -0.62
N ALA A 48 7.52 20.98 0.01
CA ALA A 48 8.81 20.71 -0.62
C ALA A 48 8.71 19.64 -1.70
N LEU A 49 7.89 18.60 -1.49
CA LEU A 49 7.58 17.60 -2.53
C LEU A 49 6.85 18.26 -3.70
N ARG A 50 5.83 19.09 -3.41
CA ARG A 50 5.09 19.85 -4.43
C ARG A 50 6.04 20.61 -5.34
N ALA A 51 6.93 21.41 -4.73
CA ALA A 51 7.89 22.21 -5.46
C ALA A 51 8.83 21.36 -6.32
N ALA A 52 9.29 20.21 -5.80
CA ALA A 52 10.14 19.29 -6.56
C ALA A 52 9.42 18.67 -7.76
N VAL A 53 8.15 18.28 -7.62
CA VAL A 53 7.34 17.75 -8.72
C VAL A 53 7.02 18.84 -9.73
N THR A 54 6.65 20.05 -9.29
CA THR A 54 6.43 21.18 -10.19
C THR A 54 7.69 21.47 -11.00
N ALA A 55 8.86 21.55 -10.35
CA ALA A 55 10.12 21.75 -11.04
C ALA A 55 10.44 20.61 -12.03
N LEU A 56 10.15 19.36 -11.66
CA LEU A 56 10.27 18.22 -12.57
C LEU A 56 9.39 18.37 -13.82
N LEU A 57 8.15 18.84 -13.68
CA LEU A 57 7.25 19.05 -14.82
C LEU A 57 7.71 20.17 -15.75
N ASP A 58 8.44 21.16 -15.21
CA ASP A 58 9.06 22.23 -15.97
C ASP A 58 10.35 21.81 -16.70
N GLU A 59 10.86 20.59 -16.45
CA GLU A 59 12.07 20.10 -17.11
C GLU A 59 11.85 19.91 -18.63
N PRO A 60 12.71 20.48 -19.48
CA PRO A 60 12.61 20.31 -20.93
C PRO A 60 12.88 18.86 -21.34
N THR A 61 13.63 18.11 -20.54
CA THR A 61 14.04 16.72 -20.81
C THR A 61 13.56 15.77 -19.72
N LEU A 62 12.25 15.52 -19.68
CA LEU A 62 11.60 14.67 -18.67
C LEU A 62 12.23 13.28 -18.54
N GLU A 63 12.63 12.64 -19.65
CA GLU A 63 13.28 11.33 -19.61
C GLU A 63 14.57 11.33 -18.77
N ARG A 64 15.42 12.33 -18.97
CA ARG A 64 16.66 12.50 -18.21
C ARG A 64 16.36 12.83 -16.75
N ALA A 65 15.39 13.71 -16.52
CA ALA A 65 15.00 14.12 -15.18
C ALA A 65 14.45 12.93 -14.38
N VAL A 66 13.53 12.15 -14.95
CA VAL A 66 12.98 10.92 -14.35
C VAL A 66 14.10 9.90 -14.08
N ALA A 67 15.01 9.68 -15.02
CA ALA A 67 16.13 8.77 -14.82
C ALA A 67 17.01 9.14 -13.60
N SER A 68 17.11 10.44 -13.31
CA SER A 68 17.87 10.95 -12.15
C SER A 68 17.15 10.77 -10.80
N LEU A 69 15.85 10.48 -10.79
CA LEU A 69 15.06 10.33 -9.56
C LEU A 69 15.24 8.98 -8.87
N ARG A 70 15.99 8.04 -9.47
CA ARG A 70 16.24 6.72 -8.87
C ARG A 70 16.89 6.87 -7.50
N VAL A 71 16.38 6.13 -6.51
CA VAL A 71 17.01 6.06 -5.19
C VAL A 71 18.39 5.43 -5.31
N SER A 72 19.40 5.97 -4.61
CA SER A 72 20.71 5.30 -4.52
C SER A 72 20.61 3.98 -3.74
N GLU A 73 21.63 3.13 -3.79
CA GLU A 73 21.65 1.89 -3.02
C GLU A 73 21.54 2.13 -1.51
N ALA A 74 22.28 3.12 -1.01
CA ALA A 74 22.25 3.49 0.40
C ALA A 74 20.88 4.09 0.79
N GLY A 75 20.28 4.90 -0.08
CA GLY A 75 18.93 5.41 0.09
C GLY A 75 17.89 4.29 0.10
N PHE A 76 18.01 3.33 -0.82
CA PHE A 76 17.14 2.18 -0.94
C PHE A 76 17.18 1.35 0.35
N ALA A 77 18.38 1.00 0.84
CA ALA A 77 18.54 0.22 2.06
C ALA A 77 17.96 0.90 3.32
N ARG A 78 17.93 2.23 3.37
CA ARG A 78 17.28 3.00 4.44
C ARG A 78 15.78 3.15 4.24
N ALA A 79 15.35 3.33 2.99
CA ALA A 79 13.95 3.48 2.65
C ALA A 79 13.20 2.19 2.86
N VAL A 80 13.84 1.03 2.58
CA VAL A 80 13.18 -0.28 2.59
C VAL A 80 13.44 -1.15 3.83
N VAL A 81 12.49 -2.02 4.17
CA VAL A 81 12.61 -3.05 5.21
C VAL A 81 13.69 -4.08 4.86
N PRO A 82 14.33 -4.72 5.85
CA PRO A 82 15.45 -5.64 5.61
C PRO A 82 15.22 -6.72 4.55
N SER A 83 14.03 -7.33 4.48
CA SER A 83 13.74 -8.38 3.51
C SER A 83 13.78 -7.92 2.04
N TYR A 84 13.60 -6.62 1.78
CA TYR A 84 13.63 -6.06 0.43
C TYR A 84 15.00 -5.54 0.00
N ARG A 85 15.96 -5.40 0.92
CA ARG A 85 17.27 -4.77 0.62
C ARG A 85 18.05 -5.51 -0.46
N GLY A 86 17.93 -6.83 -0.52
CA GLY A 86 18.55 -7.68 -1.56
C GLY A 86 18.00 -7.43 -2.98
N LEU A 87 16.91 -6.70 -3.13
CA LEU A 87 16.29 -6.43 -4.42
C LEU A 87 16.90 -5.26 -5.19
N TYR A 88 17.87 -4.52 -4.65
CA TYR A 88 18.34 -3.26 -5.27
C TYR A 88 18.76 -3.42 -6.75
N ALA A 89 19.44 -4.51 -7.10
CA ALA A 89 19.82 -4.79 -8.50
C ALA A 89 18.61 -5.06 -9.39
N ALA A 90 17.59 -5.78 -8.88
CA ALA A 90 16.35 -6.03 -9.60
C ALA A 90 15.51 -4.75 -9.75
N TYR A 91 15.38 -3.98 -8.67
CA TYR A 91 14.79 -2.64 -8.65
C TYR A 91 15.43 -1.73 -9.70
N THR A 92 16.77 -1.70 -9.79
CA THR A 92 17.47 -0.85 -10.75
C THR A 92 17.10 -1.18 -12.20
N ARG A 93 16.93 -2.47 -12.53
CA ARG A 93 16.48 -2.91 -13.86
C ARG A 93 15.02 -2.56 -14.11
N ALA A 94 14.15 -2.82 -13.13
CA ALA A 94 12.73 -2.51 -13.23
C ALA A 94 12.48 -1.00 -13.35
N PHE A 95 13.19 -0.19 -12.58
CA PHE A 95 13.20 1.26 -12.69
C PHE A 95 13.56 1.72 -14.11
N ALA A 96 14.66 1.19 -14.66
CA ALA A 96 15.11 1.57 -16.01
C ALA A 96 14.08 1.19 -17.08
N ALA A 97 13.37 0.07 -16.91
CA ALA A 97 12.31 -0.36 -17.81
C ALA A 97 11.04 0.51 -17.69
N ALA A 98 10.68 0.96 -16.49
CA ALA A 98 9.47 1.74 -16.23
C ALA A 98 9.64 3.26 -16.43
N ALA A 99 10.87 3.78 -16.31
CA ALA A 99 11.17 5.21 -16.40
C ALA A 99 10.65 5.90 -17.69
N PRO A 100 10.75 5.29 -18.90
CA PRO A 100 10.18 5.90 -20.11
C PRO A 100 8.66 6.07 -20.03
N GLY A 101 7.95 5.09 -19.45
CA GLY A 101 6.50 5.15 -19.27
C GLY A 101 6.09 6.29 -18.34
N LEU A 102 6.81 6.45 -17.23
CA LEU A 102 6.60 7.57 -16.31
C LEU A 102 6.90 8.93 -16.96
N ALA A 103 7.99 9.03 -17.74
CA ALA A 103 8.30 10.28 -18.45
C ALA A 103 7.19 10.66 -19.45
N ALA A 104 6.63 9.68 -20.16
CA ALA A 104 5.48 9.89 -21.04
C ALA A 104 4.22 10.30 -20.28
N GLU A 105 3.94 9.68 -19.13
CA GLU A 105 2.82 10.03 -18.26
C GLU A 105 2.91 11.48 -17.76
N LEU A 106 4.08 11.90 -17.27
CA LEU A 106 4.35 13.26 -16.82
C LEU A 106 4.27 14.27 -17.97
N GLY A 107 4.76 13.92 -19.16
CA GLY A 107 4.65 14.73 -20.37
C GLY A 107 3.20 14.92 -20.80
N ALA A 108 2.39 13.87 -20.74
CA ALA A 108 0.95 13.94 -20.98
C ALA A 108 0.25 14.79 -19.91
N ALA A 109 0.66 14.69 -18.65
CA ALA A 109 0.13 15.52 -17.56
C ALA A 109 0.41 17.01 -17.80
N ARG A 110 1.62 17.35 -18.22
CA ARG A 110 2.00 18.72 -18.64
C ARG A 110 1.17 19.22 -19.84
N ALA A 111 0.84 18.35 -20.78
CA ALA A 111 0.08 18.73 -21.97
C ALA A 111 -1.42 19.01 -21.70
N ARG A 112 -1.99 18.51 -20.59
CA ARG A 112 -3.41 18.67 -20.24
C ARG A 112 -3.82 20.09 -19.81
N GLY A 113 -2.88 21.04 -19.75
CA GLY A 113 -3.13 22.44 -19.43
C GLY A 113 -2.09 22.99 -18.45
N PRO A 114 -2.31 24.20 -17.89
CA PRO A 114 -1.50 24.66 -16.76
C PRO A 114 -1.48 23.54 -15.71
N VAL A 115 -0.30 23.19 -15.19
CA VAL A 115 -0.14 22.22 -14.10
C VAL A 115 -0.81 22.81 -12.86
N ALA A 116 -2.15 22.74 -12.80
CA ALA A 116 -2.90 23.58 -11.89
C ALA A 116 -2.93 22.97 -10.49
N THR A 117 -2.73 21.66 -10.36
CA THR A 117 -2.77 20.99 -9.06
C THR A 117 -1.82 19.80 -9.00
N VAL A 118 -0.68 20.00 -8.34
CA VAL A 118 0.09 18.92 -7.72
C VAL A 118 -0.45 18.77 -6.30
N VAL A 119 -1.00 17.60 -6.00
CA VAL A 119 -1.51 17.25 -4.67
C VAL A 119 -0.69 16.10 -4.11
N GLU A 120 0.00 16.34 -3.02
CA GLU A 120 0.73 15.30 -2.31
C GLU A 120 -0.07 14.74 -1.16
N ARG A 121 0.09 13.44 -0.98
CA ARG A 121 -0.58 12.67 0.06
C ARG A 121 0.42 11.74 0.72
N ARG A 122 0.31 11.59 2.04
CA ARG A 122 1.12 10.59 2.75
C ARG A 122 0.77 9.19 2.27
N HIS A 123 1.79 8.36 2.19
CA HIS A 123 1.67 6.95 1.88
C HIS A 123 1.56 6.12 3.18
N TYR A 124 0.39 5.56 3.46
CA TYR A 124 0.00 4.76 4.65
C TYR A 124 -0.70 3.43 4.31
N ALA A 125 -0.31 2.29 4.89
CA ALA A 125 -0.94 0.99 4.56
C ALA A 125 -2.48 1.00 4.66
N GLY A 126 -3.17 0.30 3.74
CA GLY A 126 -4.64 0.17 3.77
C GLY A 126 -5.45 1.33 3.18
N ASP A 127 -4.85 2.27 2.45
CA ASP A 127 -5.55 3.37 1.79
C ASP A 127 -6.47 2.85 0.67
N ALA A 128 -7.78 3.05 0.86
CA ALA A 128 -8.81 2.55 -0.05
C ALA A 128 -8.86 3.31 -1.40
N SER A 129 -8.19 4.47 -1.53
CA SER A 129 -8.22 5.25 -2.77
C SER A 129 -7.12 4.86 -3.76
N LEU A 130 -6.38 3.78 -3.52
CA LEU A 130 -5.25 3.39 -4.34
C LEU A 130 -5.65 2.56 -5.54
N SER A 131 -4.86 2.67 -6.60
CA SER A 131 -4.90 1.70 -7.69
C SER A 131 -4.47 0.32 -7.19
N LEU A 132 -4.80 -0.72 -7.97
CA LEU A 132 -4.39 -2.08 -7.68
C LEU A 132 -2.86 -2.25 -7.63
N ALA A 133 -2.12 -1.59 -8.53
CA ALA A 133 -0.66 -1.62 -8.52
C ALA A 133 -0.11 -1.00 -7.23
N GLN A 134 -0.63 0.16 -6.84
CA GLN A 134 -0.21 0.86 -5.62
C GLN A 134 -0.58 0.12 -4.35
N ALA A 135 -1.77 -0.46 -4.29
CA ALA A 135 -2.17 -1.31 -3.17
C ALA A 135 -1.19 -2.47 -3.00
N ARG A 136 -0.73 -3.07 -4.10
CA ARG A 136 0.26 -4.16 -4.11
C ARG A 136 1.64 -3.70 -3.62
N THR A 137 2.17 -2.59 -4.15
CA THR A 137 3.45 -2.01 -3.72
C THR A 137 3.44 -1.59 -2.24
N ARG A 138 2.24 -1.28 -1.70
CA ARG A 138 2.06 -0.72 -0.36
C ARG A 138 1.75 -1.75 0.72
N TRP A 139 1.02 -2.81 0.42
CA TRP A 139 0.77 -3.90 1.39
C TRP A 139 1.98 -4.79 1.61
N ALA A 140 2.89 -4.83 0.65
CA ALA A 140 4.24 -5.35 0.84
C ALA A 140 5.01 -4.68 2.01
N GLN A 141 4.50 -3.55 2.57
CA GLN A 141 5.18 -2.65 3.53
C GLN A 141 6.69 -2.65 3.36
N PRO A 142 7.21 -2.46 2.13
CA PRO A 142 8.63 -2.57 1.96
C PRO A 142 9.30 -1.35 2.54
N LEU A 143 8.59 -0.34 3.10
CA LEU A 143 9.16 0.96 3.46
C LEU A 143 9.19 1.18 4.98
N GLN A 144 10.34 1.66 5.46
CA GLN A 144 10.55 2.11 6.84
C GLN A 144 10.63 3.63 6.97
N SER A 145 10.86 4.33 5.85
CA SER A 145 10.87 5.79 5.80
C SER A 145 9.49 6.35 5.51
N GLU A 146 9.26 7.59 5.95
CA GLU A 146 8.13 8.39 5.48
C GLU A 146 8.16 8.48 3.96
N SER A 147 7.03 8.18 3.32
CA SER A 147 6.86 8.22 1.88
C SER A 147 5.54 8.89 1.48
N TRP A 148 5.49 9.30 0.22
CA TRP A 148 4.44 10.14 -0.31
C TRP A 148 4.00 9.65 -1.70
N LEU A 149 2.76 9.97 -2.04
CA LEU A 149 2.19 9.84 -3.36
C LEU A 149 1.84 11.22 -3.90
N VAL A 150 1.77 11.32 -5.22
CA VAL A 150 1.53 12.58 -5.92
C VAL A 150 0.41 12.39 -6.93
N GLU A 151 -0.58 13.27 -6.88
CA GLU A 151 -1.60 13.42 -7.91
C GLU A 151 -1.29 14.67 -8.74
N ILE A 152 -1.36 14.56 -10.06
CA ILE A 152 -1.19 15.66 -11.01
C ILE A 152 -2.49 15.82 -11.80
N SER A 153 -3.14 16.97 -11.63
CA SER A 153 -4.43 17.27 -12.26
C SER A 153 -5.49 16.21 -11.97
N GLY A 154 -5.55 15.71 -10.72
CA GLY A 154 -6.48 14.68 -10.28
C GLY A 154 -6.11 13.25 -10.70
N HIS A 155 -4.97 13.05 -11.36
CA HIS A 155 -4.46 11.73 -11.71
C HIS A 155 -3.31 11.34 -10.81
N LEU A 156 -3.47 10.24 -10.09
CA LEU A 156 -2.43 9.69 -9.24
C LEU A 156 -1.31 9.10 -10.09
N VAL A 157 -0.09 9.59 -9.89
CA VAL A 157 1.11 9.09 -10.57
C VAL A 157 1.57 7.80 -9.88
N ASP A 158 1.82 6.75 -10.65
CA ASP A 158 2.17 5.43 -10.08
C ASP A 158 3.64 5.35 -9.62
N THR A 159 3.95 6.14 -8.58
CA THR A 159 5.28 6.26 -8.00
C THR A 159 5.20 6.50 -6.50
N VAL A 160 6.15 5.94 -5.75
CA VAL A 160 6.32 6.27 -4.33
C VAL A 160 7.51 7.18 -4.14
N TRP A 161 7.26 8.35 -3.56
CA TRP A 161 8.26 9.38 -3.31
C TRP A 161 8.87 9.22 -1.91
N VAL A 162 10.20 9.24 -1.84
CA VAL A 162 10.98 9.16 -0.60
C VAL A 162 12.02 10.26 -0.57
N GLN A 163 12.36 10.72 0.63
CA GLN A 163 13.39 11.73 0.81
C GLN A 163 14.75 11.07 1.05
N GLU A 164 15.73 11.40 0.20
CA GLU A 164 17.12 10.98 0.32
C GLU A 164 18.02 12.20 0.57
N GLY A 165 18.36 12.43 1.83
CA GLY A 165 19.04 13.67 2.23
C GLY A 165 18.14 14.88 1.97
N ALA A 166 18.59 15.81 1.13
CA ALA A 166 17.82 16.98 0.73
C ALA A 166 16.99 16.76 -0.55
N GLN A 167 17.15 15.62 -1.23
CA GLN A 167 16.53 15.37 -2.54
C GLN A 167 15.35 14.43 -2.42
N TRP A 168 14.35 14.64 -3.28
CA TRP A 168 13.26 13.70 -3.48
C TRP A 168 13.66 12.67 -4.54
N ARG A 169 13.36 11.40 -4.26
CA ARG A 169 13.62 10.24 -5.12
C ARG A 169 12.36 9.41 -5.23
N ILE A 170 12.32 8.53 -6.23
CA ILE A 170 11.17 7.67 -6.47
C ILE A 170 11.54 6.18 -6.42
N LEU A 171 10.67 5.41 -5.80
CA LEU A 171 10.62 3.97 -5.92
C LEU A 171 9.59 3.65 -7.01
N LEU A 172 10.12 3.31 -8.19
CA LEU A 172 9.39 2.90 -9.38
C LEU A 172 9.87 1.49 -9.76
N GLY A 173 8.95 0.59 -10.09
CA GLY A 173 9.29 -0.77 -10.52
C GLY A 173 9.57 -1.78 -9.39
N LEU A 174 9.33 -1.40 -8.13
CA LEU A 174 9.68 -2.26 -6.98
C LEU A 174 8.75 -3.47 -6.86
N ASP A 175 7.48 -3.30 -7.20
CA ASP A 175 6.50 -4.37 -7.22
C ASP A 175 6.80 -5.40 -8.30
N GLU A 176 7.18 -5.00 -9.52
CA GLU A 176 7.61 -5.96 -10.55
C GLU A 176 8.87 -6.71 -10.12
N ALA A 177 9.82 -6.04 -9.47
CA ALA A 177 11.02 -6.69 -8.92
C ALA A 177 10.66 -7.74 -7.85
N ALA A 178 9.70 -7.43 -6.98
CA ALA A 178 9.26 -8.34 -5.92
C ALA A 178 8.39 -9.49 -6.47
N LEU A 179 7.47 -9.19 -7.39
CA LEU A 179 6.64 -10.18 -8.09
C LEU A 179 7.49 -11.16 -8.91
N ALA A 180 8.59 -10.70 -9.51
CA ALA A 180 9.53 -11.59 -10.20
C ALA A 180 10.15 -12.62 -9.25
N VAL A 181 10.49 -12.22 -8.02
CA VAL A 181 11.01 -13.14 -6.99
C VAL A 181 9.95 -14.16 -6.58
N LEU A 182 8.72 -13.72 -6.30
CA LEU A 182 7.63 -14.63 -5.96
C LEU A 182 7.31 -15.59 -7.11
N THR A 183 7.27 -15.09 -8.35
CA THR A 183 7.00 -15.90 -9.54
C THR A 183 8.09 -16.94 -9.76
N ALA A 184 9.36 -16.59 -9.52
CA ALA A 184 10.46 -17.54 -9.60
C ALA A 184 10.40 -18.62 -8.51
N ALA A 185 9.98 -18.26 -7.30
CA ALA A 185 9.87 -19.20 -6.18
C ALA A 185 8.61 -20.08 -6.24
N ALA A 186 7.48 -19.52 -6.69
CA ALA A 186 6.18 -20.16 -6.75
C ALA A 186 5.33 -19.56 -7.88
N PRO A 187 5.44 -20.06 -9.13
CA PRO A 187 4.79 -19.47 -10.31
C PRO A 187 3.27 -19.28 -10.17
N ALA A 188 2.58 -20.27 -9.61
CA ALA A 188 1.12 -20.18 -9.40
C ALA A 188 0.75 -19.10 -8.37
N CYS A 189 1.59 -18.89 -7.35
CA CYS A 189 1.41 -17.79 -6.40
C CYS A 189 1.67 -16.44 -7.05
N GLY A 190 2.70 -16.35 -7.91
CA GLY A 190 3.00 -15.15 -8.69
C GLY A 190 1.83 -14.74 -9.57
N ALA A 191 1.17 -15.70 -10.22
CA ALA A 191 -0.05 -15.44 -10.99
C ALA A 191 -1.20 -14.92 -10.11
N ALA A 192 -1.45 -15.54 -8.94
CA ALA A 192 -2.45 -15.04 -8.00
C ALA A 192 -2.12 -13.62 -7.51
N ALA A 193 -0.84 -13.31 -7.32
CA ALA A 193 -0.37 -11.99 -6.89
C ALA A 193 -0.66 -10.87 -7.91
N LEU A 194 -0.77 -11.20 -9.20
CA LEU A 194 -1.17 -10.22 -10.23
C LEU A 194 -2.64 -9.79 -10.06
N HIS A 195 -3.47 -10.64 -9.48
CA HIS A 195 -4.89 -10.40 -9.24
C HIS A 195 -5.19 -10.00 -7.79
N ALA A 196 -4.21 -10.07 -6.89
CA ALA A 196 -4.36 -9.69 -5.50
C ALA A 196 -4.78 -8.22 -5.38
N GLY A 197 -6.03 -8.05 -4.96
CA GLY A 197 -6.79 -6.81 -4.89
C GLY A 197 -6.37 -5.85 -3.79
N ALA A 198 -7.39 -5.11 -3.34
CA ALA A 198 -7.37 -4.38 -2.08
C ALA A 198 -6.97 -5.28 -0.88
N PRO A 199 -6.65 -4.67 0.27
CA PRO A 199 -6.60 -5.33 1.57
C PRO A 199 -7.60 -6.49 1.74
N GLY A 200 -7.12 -7.66 2.15
CA GLY A 200 -7.98 -8.79 2.47
C GLY A 200 -7.24 -10.13 2.45
N PRO A 201 -7.97 -11.24 2.66
CA PRO A 201 -7.35 -12.56 2.82
C PRO A 201 -6.44 -12.96 1.66
N CYS A 202 -6.89 -12.74 0.42
CA CYS A 202 -6.09 -13.01 -0.79
C CYS A 202 -4.76 -12.24 -0.78
N SER A 203 -4.81 -10.93 -0.56
CA SER A 203 -3.60 -10.10 -0.58
C SER A 203 -2.69 -10.44 0.61
N ASP A 204 -3.23 -10.66 1.82
CA ASP A 204 -2.47 -11.10 2.99
C ASP A 204 -1.69 -12.41 2.76
N ALA A 205 -2.33 -13.38 2.11
CA ALA A 205 -1.71 -14.65 1.77
C ALA A 205 -0.59 -14.47 0.73
N VAL A 206 -0.84 -13.67 -0.32
CA VAL A 206 0.18 -13.33 -1.32
C VAL A 206 1.38 -12.63 -0.69
N TRP A 207 1.16 -11.68 0.23
CA TRP A 207 2.27 -10.97 0.90
C TRP A 207 3.06 -11.87 1.84
N SER A 208 2.39 -12.79 2.52
CA SER A 208 3.06 -13.82 3.32
C SER A 208 3.94 -14.71 2.45
N ALA A 209 3.50 -15.05 1.24
CA ALA A 209 4.29 -15.84 0.29
C ALA A 209 5.50 -15.04 -0.21
N LEU A 210 5.30 -13.76 -0.54
CA LEU A 210 6.39 -12.87 -0.97
C LEU A 210 7.44 -12.67 0.13
N ASP A 211 7.05 -12.38 1.39
CA ASP A 211 8.01 -12.27 2.50
C ASP A 211 8.76 -13.60 2.72
N GLY A 212 8.07 -14.73 2.59
CA GLY A 212 8.70 -16.05 2.58
C GLY A 212 9.74 -16.21 1.48
N ALA A 213 9.42 -15.80 0.25
CA ALA A 213 10.31 -15.90 -0.89
C ALA A 213 11.55 -15.00 -0.71
N LEU A 214 11.35 -13.75 -0.30
CA LEU A 214 12.43 -12.79 -0.04
C LEU A 214 13.38 -13.23 1.07
N ARG A 215 12.89 -14.00 2.05
CA ARG A 215 13.70 -14.54 3.15
C ARG A 215 14.19 -15.97 2.91
N GLY A 216 13.93 -16.56 1.74
CA GLY A 216 14.32 -17.95 1.44
C GLY A 216 13.61 -19.01 2.29
N ARG A 217 12.39 -18.74 2.76
CA ARG A 217 11.60 -19.63 3.64
C ARG A 217 10.60 -20.43 2.83
N ALA A 218 11.06 -21.48 2.15
CA ALA A 218 10.25 -22.29 1.21
C ALA A 218 8.91 -22.77 1.80
N GLU A 219 8.91 -23.28 3.04
CA GLU A 219 7.66 -23.75 3.67
C GLU A 219 6.63 -22.63 3.91
N LEU A 220 7.11 -21.40 4.17
CA LEU A 220 6.21 -20.25 4.32
C LEU A 220 5.59 -19.91 2.97
N VAL A 221 6.40 -19.94 1.90
CA VAL A 221 5.93 -19.72 0.52
C VAL A 221 4.84 -20.74 0.19
N GLU A 222 5.08 -22.03 0.44
CA GLU A 222 4.13 -23.11 0.14
C GLU A 222 2.80 -22.92 0.88
N ARG A 223 2.85 -22.76 2.22
CA ARG A 223 1.63 -22.58 3.05
C ARG A 223 0.87 -21.30 2.72
N ALA A 224 1.57 -20.23 2.36
CA ALA A 224 0.95 -18.97 2.00
C ALA A 224 0.36 -19.02 0.58
N CYS A 225 1.05 -19.66 -0.37
CA CYS A 225 0.56 -19.90 -1.73
C CYS A 225 -0.72 -20.74 -1.73
N ALA A 226 -0.77 -21.83 -0.95
CA ALA A 226 -1.97 -22.64 -0.81
C ALA A 226 -3.17 -21.83 -0.30
N ARG A 227 -2.95 -20.93 0.67
CA ARG A 227 -3.97 -19.99 1.15
C ARG A 227 -4.39 -18.98 0.09
N ALA A 228 -3.43 -18.39 -0.62
CA ALA A 228 -3.71 -17.43 -1.69
C ALA A 228 -4.56 -18.08 -2.79
N GLN A 229 -4.23 -19.30 -3.22
CA GLN A 229 -5.01 -20.03 -4.21
C GLN A 229 -6.45 -20.31 -3.77
N ALA A 230 -6.69 -20.53 -2.49
CA ALA A 230 -8.03 -20.74 -1.95
C ALA A 230 -8.84 -19.43 -1.80
N GLN A 231 -8.16 -18.29 -1.65
CA GLN A 231 -8.77 -17.00 -1.28
C GLN A 231 -8.84 -16.00 -2.45
N CYS A 232 -8.06 -16.20 -3.51
CA CYS A 232 -7.97 -15.31 -4.66
C CYS A 232 -8.82 -15.76 -5.87
N GLN A 233 -9.65 -16.81 -5.71
CA GLN A 233 -10.58 -17.29 -6.73
C GLN A 233 -11.92 -16.57 -6.66
#